data_AF-K0RNW2-F1
#
_entry.id   AF-K0RNW2-F1
#
_cell.length_a   1.000
_cell.length_b   1.000
_cell.length_c   1.000
_cell.angle_alpha   90.00
_cell.angle_beta   90.00
_cell.angle_gamma   90.00
#
_symmetry.space_group_name_H-M   'P 1'
#
loop_
_entity.id
_entity.type
_entity.pdbx_description
1 polymer ?
#
loop_
_entity_poly.entity_id
_entity_poly.type
_entity_poly.pdbx_seq_one_letter_code
_entity_poly.pdbx_strand_id
1 'polypeptide(L)'
;ALFKMRGISPTSHELFSRTVDFAQKLASRPAEQKCSEAAEGVISSEFPDLMSGESLPDFVASAARDVKSDPLSSLPMRTAVAKALVSTGAGSKADAAALILDSKLNTRGVDMETCRAALDFMGTLGSDNKNAMAALVKARFPFSK
;
A
#
# COMPACT_ATOMS: atom_id res chain seq x y z
N ALA A 1 2.84 5.61 -26.65
CA ALA A 1 2.47 5.25 -25.28
C ALA A 1 3.75 4.91 -24.51
N LEU A 2 4.28 5.87 -23.76
CA LEU A 2 5.53 5.72 -23.00
C LEU A 2 5.42 4.69 -21.85
N PHE A 3 4.21 4.25 -21.52
CA PHE A 3 3.93 3.29 -20.44
C PHE A 3 3.84 1.84 -20.90
N LYS A 4 4.14 1.51 -22.16
CA LYS A 4 4.37 0.12 -22.59
C LYS A 4 5.75 -0.38 -22.15
N MET A 5 6.07 -0.27 -20.87
CA MET A 5 7.27 -0.85 -20.28
C MET A 5 6.93 -2.15 -19.57
N ARG A 6 7.28 -3.26 -20.23
CA ARG A 6 7.74 -4.54 -19.64
C ARG A 6 7.37 -4.74 -18.17
N GLY A 7 6.26 -5.43 -17.94
CA GLY A 7 5.92 -6.17 -16.71
C GLY A 7 6.55 -5.65 -15.42
N ILE A 8 6.20 -4.44 -14.99
CA ILE A 8 6.36 -4.12 -13.57
C ILE A 8 5.34 -5.01 -12.87
N SER A 9 5.81 -5.93 -12.04
CA SER A 9 4.93 -6.87 -11.37
C SER A 9 3.79 -6.09 -10.69
N PRO A 10 2.51 -6.33 -11.03
CA PRO A 10 1.38 -5.66 -10.37
C PRO A 10 1.33 -5.94 -8.85
N THR A 11 2.17 -6.86 -8.37
CA THR A 11 2.39 -7.19 -6.96
C THR A 11 3.52 -6.41 -6.29
N SER A 12 4.16 -5.45 -6.96
CA SER A 12 5.20 -4.61 -6.33
C SER A 12 4.58 -3.54 -5.43
N HIS A 13 4.71 -3.73 -4.12
CA HIS A 13 4.25 -2.79 -3.10
C HIS A 13 4.82 -1.36 -3.24
N GLU A 14 5.99 -1.20 -3.88
CA GLU A 14 6.61 0.10 -4.13
C GLU A 14 5.87 0.87 -5.21
N LEU A 15 5.48 0.18 -6.29
CA LEU A 15 4.70 0.79 -7.35
C LEU A 15 3.35 1.25 -6.79
N PHE A 16 2.66 0.36 -6.07
CA PHE A 16 1.40 0.72 -5.39
C PHE A 16 1.56 1.94 -4.49
N SER A 17 2.58 1.95 -3.62
CA SER A 17 2.84 3.06 -2.70
C SER A 17 3.13 4.37 -3.45
N ARG A 18 3.89 4.33 -4.54
CA ARG A 18 4.19 5.50 -5.37
C ARG A 18 2.96 6.01 -6.12
N THR A 19 2.11 5.13 -6.62
CA THR A 19 0.85 5.51 -7.27
C THR A 19 -0.06 6.25 -6.29
N VAL A 20 -0.23 5.71 -5.07
CA VAL A 20 -1.04 6.37 -4.03
C VAL A 20 -0.45 7.71 -3.62
N ASP A 21 0.86 7.77 -3.35
CA ASP A 21 1.56 9.02 -2.98
C ASP A 21 1.44 10.08 -4.09
N PHE A 22 1.63 9.68 -5.35
CA PHE A 22 1.48 10.59 -6.48
C PHE A 22 0.03 11.09 -6.61
N ALA A 23 -0.97 10.21 -6.46
CA ALA A 23 -2.38 10.61 -6.50
C ALA A 23 -2.72 11.63 -5.39
N GLN A 24 -2.25 11.40 -4.17
CA GLN A 24 -2.48 12.32 -3.04
C GLN A 24 -1.80 13.66 -3.25
N LYS A 25 -0.57 13.67 -3.77
CA LYS A 25 0.16 14.91 -4.12
C LYS A 25 -0.52 15.65 -5.27
N LEU A 26 -1.00 14.93 -6.28
CA LEU A 26 -1.72 15.51 -7.41
C LEU A 26 -3.03 16.16 -6.96
N ALA A 27 -3.75 15.53 -6.02
CA ALA A 27 -5.00 16.04 -5.48
C ALA A 27 -4.81 17.23 -4.52
N SER A 28 -3.68 17.28 -3.79
CA SER A 28 -3.38 18.33 -2.81
C SER A 28 -2.59 19.51 -3.37
N ARG A 29 -2.15 19.45 -4.64
CA ARG A 29 -1.34 20.53 -5.22
C ARG A 29 -2.16 21.82 -5.40
N PRO A 30 -1.56 22.99 -5.14
CA PRO A 30 -2.14 24.28 -5.51
C PRO A 30 -2.39 24.40 -7.02
N ALA A 31 -3.42 25.14 -7.41
CA ALA A 31 -3.78 25.35 -8.81
C ALA A 31 -2.67 26.08 -9.60
N GLU A 32 -1.83 26.83 -8.88
CA GLU A 32 -0.70 27.61 -9.39
C GLU A 32 0.55 26.74 -9.64
N GLN A 33 0.59 25.51 -9.11
CA GLN A 33 1.71 24.56 -9.22
C GLN A 33 1.48 23.51 -10.33
N LYS A 34 0.79 23.90 -11.40
CA LYS A 34 0.67 23.06 -12.59
C LYS A 34 2.03 22.91 -13.27
N CYS A 35 2.26 21.71 -13.79
CA CYS A 35 3.40 21.46 -14.66
C CYS A 35 3.15 22.12 -16.04
N SER A 36 4.12 22.00 -16.95
CA SER A 36 3.92 22.38 -18.34
C SER A 36 2.68 21.70 -18.94
N GLU A 37 2.00 22.35 -19.88
CA GLU A 37 0.79 21.81 -20.54
C GLU A 37 0.99 20.39 -21.09
N ALA A 38 2.15 20.09 -21.67
CA ALA A 38 2.49 18.75 -22.15
C ALA A 38 2.50 17.70 -21.02
N ALA A 39 3.08 18.04 -19.86
CA ALA A 39 3.10 17.17 -18.70
C ALA A 39 1.70 16.97 -18.10
N GLU A 40 0.89 18.03 -18.03
CA GLU A 40 -0.51 17.94 -17.60
C GLU A 40 -1.35 17.06 -18.54
N GLY A 41 -1.10 17.14 -19.84
CA GLY A 41 -1.72 16.28 -20.84
C GLY A 41 -1.38 14.80 -20.61
N VAL A 42 -0.10 14.50 -20.33
CA VAL A 42 0.35 13.13 -20.00
C VAL A 42 -0.27 12.65 -18.70
N ILE A 43 -0.27 13.46 -17.65
CA ILE A 43 -0.86 13.09 -16.35
C ILE A 43 -2.35 12.79 -16.52
N SER A 44 -3.09 13.64 -17.23
CA SER A 44 -4.54 13.48 -17.38
C SER A 44 -4.93 12.28 -18.24
N SER A 45 -4.07 11.85 -19.17
CA SER A 45 -4.36 10.74 -20.08
C SER A 45 -3.82 9.40 -19.61
N GLU A 46 -2.64 9.35 -18.99
CA GLU A 46 -1.93 8.09 -18.70
C GLU A 46 -1.97 7.72 -17.20
N PHE A 47 -2.11 8.69 -16.29
CA PHE A 47 -2.18 8.39 -14.85
C PHE A 47 -3.41 7.57 -14.46
N PRO A 48 -4.62 7.82 -15.01
CA PRO A 48 -5.79 7.00 -14.71
C PRO A 48 -5.55 5.51 -15.01
N ASP A 49 -4.79 5.18 -16.05
CA ASP A 49 -4.50 3.79 -16.42
C ASP A 49 -3.68 3.05 -15.33
N LEU A 50 -2.84 3.77 -14.56
CA LEU A 50 -2.13 3.19 -13.41
C LEU A 50 -3.06 2.82 -12.25
N MET A 51 -4.26 3.39 -12.23
CA MET A 51 -5.30 3.14 -11.24
C MET A 51 -6.50 2.43 -11.85
N SER A 52 -6.36 1.82 -13.03
CA SER A 52 -7.45 1.15 -13.75
C SER A 52 -8.67 2.05 -14.03
N GLY A 53 -8.46 3.37 -14.12
CA GLY A 53 -9.51 4.38 -14.28
C GLY A 53 -10.34 4.63 -13.01
N GLU A 54 -9.99 4.04 -11.88
CA GLU A 54 -10.71 4.17 -10.62
C GLU A 54 -10.36 5.48 -9.90
N SER A 55 -11.24 5.92 -8.99
CA SER A 55 -10.90 6.98 -8.04
C SER A 55 -9.86 6.48 -7.03
N LEU A 56 -9.12 7.37 -6.36
CA LEU A 56 -8.12 6.95 -5.38
C LEU A 56 -8.70 6.10 -4.22
N PRO A 57 -9.83 6.47 -3.61
CA PRO A 57 -10.45 5.60 -2.61
C PRO A 57 -10.85 4.23 -3.16
N ASP A 58 -11.41 4.17 -4.37
CA ASP A 58 -11.85 2.92 -4.99
C ASP A 58 -10.67 2.01 -5.33
N PHE A 59 -9.60 2.58 -5.90
CA PHE A 59 -8.35 1.87 -6.19
C PHE A 59 -7.75 1.23 -4.94
N VAL A 60 -7.69 1.98 -3.83
CA VAL A 60 -7.18 1.47 -2.55
C VAL A 60 -8.12 0.42 -1.96
N ALA A 61 -9.44 0.61 -2.05
CA ALA A 61 -10.41 -0.38 -1.59
C ALA A 61 -10.36 -1.67 -2.42
N SER A 62 -10.10 -1.58 -3.72
CA SER A 62 -9.88 -2.70 -4.62
C SER A 62 -8.63 -3.48 -4.22
N ALA A 63 -7.49 -2.78 -4.06
CA ALA A 63 -6.25 -3.40 -3.60
C ALA A 63 -6.39 -4.06 -2.22
N ALA A 64 -7.18 -3.49 -1.30
CA ALA A 64 -7.48 -4.09 -0.01
C ALA A 64 -8.27 -5.39 -0.12
N ARG A 65 -9.25 -5.46 -1.02
CA ARG A 65 -9.99 -6.70 -1.31
C ARG A 65 -9.07 -7.76 -1.91
N ASP A 66 -8.23 -7.38 -2.86
CA ASP A 66 -7.29 -8.29 -3.52
C ASP A 66 -6.32 -8.90 -2.51
N VAL A 67 -5.65 -8.07 -1.71
CA VAL A 67 -4.70 -8.53 -0.69
C VAL A 67 -5.36 -9.40 0.37
N LYS A 68 -6.60 -9.11 0.77
CA LYS A 68 -7.36 -9.92 1.73
C LYS A 68 -7.76 -11.28 1.16
N SER A 69 -8.05 -11.34 -0.13
CA SER A 69 -8.42 -12.59 -0.81
C SER A 69 -7.20 -13.43 -1.21
N ASP A 70 -6.02 -12.81 -1.35
CA ASP A 70 -4.78 -13.47 -1.72
C ASP A 70 -3.98 -13.96 -0.49
N PRO A 71 -3.93 -15.29 -0.23
CA PRO A 71 -3.12 -15.86 0.85
C PRO A 71 -1.61 -15.78 0.57
N LEU A 72 -1.19 -15.46 -0.66
CA LEU A 72 0.21 -15.30 -1.03
C LEU A 72 0.69 -13.85 -0.90
N SER A 73 -0.20 -12.92 -0.56
CA SER A 73 0.14 -11.52 -0.38
C SER A 73 1.17 -11.34 0.73
N SER A 74 2.25 -10.63 0.39
CA SER A 74 3.41 -10.45 1.26
C SER A 74 3.14 -9.39 2.34
N LEU A 75 3.89 -9.47 3.45
CA LEU A 75 3.83 -8.45 4.51
C LEU A 75 4.07 -7.02 3.99
N PRO A 76 5.04 -6.77 3.09
CA PRO A 76 5.25 -5.43 2.56
C PRO A 76 4.06 -4.91 1.76
N MET A 77 3.41 -5.76 0.95
CA MET A 77 2.20 -5.38 0.20
C MET A 77 1.02 -5.09 1.13
N ARG A 78 0.78 -5.95 2.11
CA ARG A 78 -0.25 -5.73 3.15
C ARG A 78 -0.03 -4.43 3.90
N THR A 79 1.22 -4.14 4.27
CA THR A 79 1.58 -2.89 4.97
C THR A 79 1.35 -1.66 4.09
N ALA A 80 1.70 -1.73 2.81
CA ALA A 80 1.48 -0.63 1.86
C ALA A 80 -0.02 -0.32 1.68
N VAL A 81 -0.84 -1.35 1.47
CA VAL A 81 -2.29 -1.21 1.32
C VAL A 81 -2.95 -0.72 2.62
N ALA A 82 -2.52 -1.23 3.77
CA ALA A 82 -3.03 -0.78 5.07
C ALA A 82 -2.71 0.71 5.34
N LYS A 83 -1.51 1.17 4.99
CA LYS A 83 -1.13 2.59 5.04
C LYS A 83 -2.02 3.42 4.12
N ALA A 84 -2.22 2.97 2.88
CA ALA A 84 -3.06 3.65 1.92
C ALA A 84 -4.50 3.80 2.43
N LEU A 85 -5.12 2.72 2.93
CA LEU A 85 -6.48 2.72 3.49
C LEU A 85 -6.70 3.83 4.51
N VAL A 86 -5.76 3.99 5.45
CA VAL A 86 -5.84 5.02 6.49
C VAL A 86 -5.61 6.41 5.89
N SER A 87 -4.59 6.56 5.04
CA SER A 87 -4.21 7.86 4.49
C SER A 87 -5.22 8.46 3.50
N THR A 88 -5.97 7.61 2.78
CA THR A 88 -6.99 8.04 1.82
C THR A 88 -8.40 8.08 2.43
N GLY A 89 -8.55 7.62 3.68
CA GLY A 89 -9.87 7.48 4.31
C GLY A 89 -10.74 6.37 3.70
N ALA A 90 -10.18 5.51 2.85
CA ALA A 90 -10.88 4.39 2.22
C ALA A 90 -11.18 3.23 3.20
N GLY A 91 -10.60 3.26 4.41
CA GLY A 91 -10.91 2.30 5.47
C GLY A 91 -10.53 2.80 6.86
N SER A 92 -10.93 2.06 7.88
CA SER A 92 -10.62 2.39 9.27
C SER A 92 -9.23 1.91 9.70
N LYS A 93 -8.72 2.44 10.82
CA LYS A 93 -7.51 1.90 11.46
C LYS A 93 -7.66 0.42 11.83
N ALA A 94 -8.87 -0.02 12.16
CA ALA A 94 -9.15 -1.43 12.47
C ALA A 94 -9.04 -2.31 11.22
N ASP A 95 -9.55 -1.86 10.08
CA ASP A 95 -9.43 -2.58 8.80
C ASP A 95 -7.96 -2.71 8.38
N ALA A 96 -7.18 -1.63 8.53
CA ALA A 96 -5.74 -1.62 8.25
C ALA A 96 -4.98 -2.60 9.15
N ALA A 97 -5.27 -2.62 10.46
CA ALA A 97 -4.65 -3.55 11.39
C ALA A 97 -5.01 -5.01 11.06
N ALA A 98 -6.28 -5.28 10.76
CA ALA A 98 -6.76 -6.61 10.41
C ALA A 98 -6.08 -7.18 9.14
N LEU A 99 -5.80 -6.31 8.16
CA LEU A 99 -5.15 -6.71 6.90
C LEU A 99 -3.70 -7.20 7.11
N ILE A 100 -2.99 -6.64 8.11
CA ILE A 100 -1.63 -7.03 8.49
C ILE A 100 -1.63 -8.24 9.43
N LEU A 101 -2.52 -8.27 10.41
CA LEU A 101 -2.59 -9.33 11.43
C LEU A 101 -3.25 -10.62 10.95
N ASP A 102 -3.80 -10.63 9.74
CA ASP A 102 -4.46 -11.81 9.18
C ASP A 102 -3.50 -13.01 9.11
N SER A 103 -4.00 -14.12 9.67
CA SER A 103 -3.36 -15.42 9.79
C SER A 103 -2.87 -16.04 8.48
N LYS A 104 -3.35 -15.57 7.32
CA LYS A 104 -2.97 -16.03 5.98
C LYS A 104 -1.74 -15.32 5.41
N LEU A 105 -1.00 -14.57 6.22
CA LEU A 105 0.20 -13.86 5.79
C LEU A 105 1.26 -14.79 5.19
N ASN A 106 1.69 -14.49 3.96
CA ASN A 106 2.84 -15.16 3.36
C ASN A 106 4.15 -14.68 3.99
N THR A 107 4.94 -15.62 4.52
CA THR A 107 6.19 -15.31 5.22
C THR A 107 7.41 -15.30 4.31
N ARG A 108 7.26 -15.68 3.04
CA ARG A 108 8.36 -15.68 2.06
C ARG A 108 8.76 -14.24 1.72
N GLY A 109 10.07 -13.96 1.77
CA GLY A 109 10.62 -12.64 1.43
C GLY A 109 10.38 -11.58 2.49
N VAL A 110 10.00 -11.97 3.70
CA VAL A 110 9.98 -11.08 4.87
C VAL A 110 11.37 -11.05 5.48
N ASP A 111 11.83 -9.86 5.81
CA ASP A 111 13.11 -9.57 6.47
C ASP A 111 12.88 -8.67 7.71
N MET A 112 13.97 -8.32 8.39
CA MET A 112 13.89 -7.48 9.59
C MET A 112 13.37 -6.06 9.29
N GLU A 113 13.70 -5.50 8.12
CA GLU A 113 13.30 -4.14 7.75
C GLU A 113 11.80 -4.06 7.48
N THR A 114 11.25 -5.03 6.76
CA THR A 114 9.82 -5.14 6.46
C THR A 114 9.00 -5.43 7.72
N CYS A 115 9.50 -6.27 8.65
CA CYS A 115 8.90 -6.42 9.96
C CYS A 115 8.91 -5.12 10.78
N ARG A 116 10.03 -4.39 10.77
CA ARG A 116 10.16 -3.11 11.48
C ARG A 116 9.20 -2.06 10.91
N ALA A 117 9.12 -1.95 9.59
CA ALA A 117 8.20 -1.02 8.93
C ALA A 117 6.73 -1.32 9.27
N ALA A 118 6.36 -2.60 9.36
CA ALA A 118 5.03 -3.01 9.79
C ALA A 118 4.78 -2.72 11.29
N LEU A 119 5.76 -2.99 12.17
CA LEU A 119 5.67 -2.67 13.60
C LEU A 119 5.52 -1.17 13.87
N ASP A 120 6.30 -0.35 13.16
CA ASP A 120 6.25 1.11 13.29
C ASP A 120 4.88 1.64 12.85
N PHE A 121 4.36 1.14 11.72
CA PHE A 121 3.01 1.48 11.27
C PHE A 121 1.93 1.00 12.25
N MET A 122 1.99 -0.24 12.73
CA MET A 122 1.02 -0.76 13.69
C MET A 122 1.03 0.05 15.00
N GLY A 123 2.20 0.60 15.38
CA GLY A 123 2.32 1.55 16.49
C GLY A 123 1.55 2.85 16.30
N THR A 124 1.44 3.37 15.07
CA THR A 124 0.62 4.58 14.79
C THR A 124 -0.89 4.29 14.86
N LEU A 125 -1.26 3.01 14.73
CA LEU A 125 -2.64 2.55 14.90
C LEU A 125 -2.99 2.27 16.38
N GLY A 126 -2.00 1.98 17.23
CA GLY A 126 -2.16 1.80 18.68
C GLY A 126 -1.13 0.84 19.29
N SER A 127 -0.91 0.94 20.60
CA SER A 127 0.02 0.06 21.34
C SER A 127 -0.35 -1.42 21.22
N ASP A 128 -1.65 -1.73 21.27
CA ASP A 128 -2.15 -3.10 21.23
C ASP A 128 -1.91 -3.74 19.86
N ASN A 129 -2.07 -2.95 18.78
CA ASN A 129 -1.76 -3.36 17.41
C ASN A 129 -0.26 -3.66 17.26
N LYS A 130 0.61 -2.80 17.82
CA LYS A 130 2.06 -3.04 17.83
C LYS A 130 2.42 -4.33 18.58
N ASN A 131 1.81 -4.57 19.73
CA ASN A 131 2.03 -5.77 20.53
C ASN A 131 1.56 -7.04 19.81
N ALA A 132 0.39 -6.99 19.17
CA ALA A 132 -0.13 -8.10 18.35
C ALA A 132 0.80 -8.41 17.18
N MET A 133 1.30 -7.38 16.48
CA MET A 133 2.26 -7.57 15.39
C MET A 133 3.59 -8.13 15.91
N ALA A 134 4.09 -7.66 17.06
CA ALA A 134 5.30 -8.20 17.65
C ALA A 134 5.17 -9.69 18.03
N ALA A 135 4.00 -10.10 18.53
CA ALA A 135 3.70 -11.50 18.80
C ALA A 135 3.65 -12.33 17.49
N LEU A 136 3.01 -11.80 16.44
CA LEU A 136 2.99 -12.43 15.12
C LEU A 136 4.41 -12.60 14.57
N VAL A 137 5.26 -11.58 14.70
CA VAL A 137 6.64 -11.63 14.22
C VAL A 137 7.42 -12.73 14.91
N LYS A 138 7.33 -12.81 16.24
CA LYS A 138 7.98 -13.85 17.04
C LYS A 138 7.49 -15.27 16.71
N ALA A 139 6.22 -15.40 16.36
CA ALA A 139 5.60 -16.69 16.07
C ALA A 139 5.89 -17.20 14.64
N ARG A 140 5.98 -16.28 13.66
CA ARG A 140 5.97 -16.64 12.23
C ARG A 140 7.30 -16.47 11.53
N PHE A 141 8.24 -15.67 12.06
CA PHE A 141 9.49 -15.39 11.37
C PHE A 141 10.71 -15.98 12.10
N PRO A 142 11.56 -16.76 11.41
CA PRO A 142 12.63 -17.55 12.04
C PRO A 142 13.80 -16.72 12.55
N PHE A 143 13.97 -15.47 12.09
CA PHE A 143 15.06 -14.58 12.54
C PHE A 143 14.83 -13.95 13.92
N SER A 144 13.71 -14.24 14.59
CA SER A 144 13.48 -13.84 15.98
C SER A 144 13.88 -14.89 17.01
N LYS A 145 14.50 -16.01 16.60
CA LYS A 145 15.05 -17.05 17.48
C LYS A 145 16.55 -16.90 17.64
#